data_AF-A0A6A5E9F0-F1
#
_entry.id   AF-A0A6A5E9F0-F1
#
_cell.length_a   1.000
_cell.length_b   1.000
_cell.length_c   1.000
_cell.angle_alpha   90.00
_cell.angle_beta   90.00
_cell.angle_gamma   90.00
#
_symmetry.space_group_name_H-M   'P 1'
#
loop_
_entity.id
_entity.type
_entity.pdbx_description
1 polymer ?
#
loop_
_entity_poly.entity_id
_entity_poly.type
_entity_poly.pdbx_seq_one_letter_code
_entity_poly.pdbx_strand_id
1 'polypeptide(L)'
;MVSLVLHKWMRNTSPEMLLLVPILWLLPLTGAAPSQTTEQLDMGVDWLSKFGYLPPPDPVTGQLQTKEALTKAIKAMQKYGGLKETGVLDHATLDLMKTPRCSLPDVSEAEVTMGRRKRGLNPQNKWSKRHLSWRVRTFPKDSALLGRDTVRALMYYALKVWSDIAPLNFHEVAGSDADIQIDFTKADHNDGYPFDGPGGTVAHAFFPGERFAAGDTHFDDDEAWTFRSPDSHGMDLFAVAVHEFGHAIGLVHTSAIESIMRPYYQGPVGDPLKYDLPYEDKVRVWQLYGVRDSVSHTIRPGNPSQTAEPPVLLDLPENRSTLLLAQDAPDRCTSHFDAVAQIRGEAFFFKGKYFWRLTREKHLVSLRPAQIHRFWRGLPPNLDSVDAVYERPGDHKIVFFKGLKYWVFKDNNVEEGYPRPISDFGLPLEGVDAAFVWLHNDKTYFFKGNHYWRYDDHLRRMDLGYPKDSTLWKGLPPQMDDAMRWSDGSSYFFKGKEYWRVPSSDMEVEAGYPRLIAKDWLLCTQMQSDSPDTEPKSTETRVNVHHHPDHAENGYEVCSCTSDTASPLGARPSPSTLWLLPPLWTLSLALRSELL
;
A
#
# COMPACT_ATOMS: atom_id res chain seq x y z
N MET A 1 -55.96 40.36 41.36
CA MET A 1 -56.77 40.49 40.13
C MET A 1 -56.11 39.60 39.09
N VAL A 2 -56.60 38.41 38.71
CA VAL A 2 -57.96 37.83 38.76
C VAL A 2 -58.99 38.75 38.10
N SER A 3 -59.67 38.24 37.06
CA SER A 3 -60.67 38.93 36.24
C SER A 3 -60.10 40.12 35.42
N LEU A 4 -60.54 40.43 34.19
CA LEU A 4 -61.92 40.30 33.69
C LEU A 4 -62.03 40.36 32.13
N VAL A 5 -61.24 39.60 31.35
CA VAL A 5 -61.35 39.56 29.86
C VAL A 5 -61.48 38.15 29.27
N LEU A 6 -62.01 37.20 30.06
CA LEU A 6 -62.30 35.82 29.62
C LEU A 6 -63.81 35.52 29.61
N HIS A 7 -64.64 36.55 29.37
CA HIS A 7 -66.10 36.45 29.59
C HIS A 7 -66.99 37.25 28.61
N LYS A 8 -66.53 37.58 27.39
CA LYS A 8 -67.41 38.21 26.38
C LYS A 8 -67.08 37.94 24.90
N TRP A 9 -66.55 36.76 24.57
CA TRP A 9 -66.42 36.31 23.18
C TRP A 9 -66.79 34.82 22.95
N MET A 10 -67.76 34.34 23.73
CA MET A 10 -68.56 33.16 23.37
C MET A 10 -70.05 33.53 23.43
N ARG A 11 -70.65 33.70 22.25
CA ARG A 11 -72.06 33.46 21.93
C ARG A 11 -72.25 33.62 20.42
N ASN A 12 -72.91 32.64 19.81
CA ASN A 12 -73.26 32.53 18.38
C ASN A 12 -72.09 32.41 17.38
N THR A 13 -71.65 31.16 17.14
CA THR A 13 -71.81 30.50 15.83
C THR A 13 -71.76 28.98 15.98
N SER A 14 -72.40 28.28 15.04
CA SER A 14 -72.70 26.84 15.08
C SER A 14 -71.54 25.94 14.62
N PRO A 15 -71.55 24.64 14.94
CA PRO A 15 -70.38 23.77 14.81
C PRO A 15 -70.32 23.05 13.45
N GLU A 16 -69.16 23.08 12.80
CA GLU A 16 -68.50 21.96 12.10
C GLU A 16 -67.01 22.36 11.90
N MET A 17 -66.14 21.40 11.55
CA MET A 17 -64.72 21.61 11.24
C MET A 17 -63.79 22.02 12.41
N LEU A 18 -63.73 21.21 13.49
CA LEU A 18 -62.60 21.21 14.43
C LEU A 18 -62.37 19.84 15.08
N LEU A 19 -62.02 18.85 14.25
CA LEU A 19 -61.48 17.56 14.68
C LEU A 19 -60.35 17.15 13.74
N LEU A 20 -59.09 17.41 14.14
CA LEU A 20 -57.88 16.63 13.83
C LEU A 20 -56.65 17.30 14.47
N VAL A 21 -55.73 16.48 15.01
CA VAL A 21 -54.42 16.85 15.61
C VAL A 21 -54.54 17.58 16.99
N PRO A 22 -54.04 16.98 18.09
CA PRO A 22 -52.62 16.67 18.22
C PRO A 22 -52.28 15.22 18.64
N ILE A 23 -51.72 14.47 17.69
CA ILE A 23 -50.80 13.35 17.97
C ILE A 23 -49.56 13.58 17.10
N LEU A 24 -48.67 14.47 17.56
CA LEU A 24 -47.38 14.71 16.91
C LEU A 24 -46.27 15.07 17.92
N TRP A 25 -46.29 14.40 19.08
CA TRP A 25 -45.25 14.47 20.11
C TRP A 25 -45.01 13.06 20.65
N LEU A 26 -44.42 12.18 19.83
CA LEU A 26 -43.75 10.91 20.17
C LEU A 26 -43.32 10.18 18.88
N LEU A 27 -42.47 10.83 18.07
CA LEU A 27 -41.65 10.15 17.07
C LEU A 27 -40.20 10.22 17.59
N PRO A 28 -39.50 9.08 17.79
CA PRO A 28 -38.07 9.13 18.04
C PRO A 28 -37.38 9.73 16.81
N LEU A 29 -36.38 10.59 17.02
CA LEU A 29 -35.45 10.95 15.95
C LEU A 29 -34.62 9.72 15.60
N THR A 30 -35.15 8.85 14.74
CA THR A 30 -34.32 7.98 13.92
C THR A 30 -33.53 8.90 13.01
N GLY A 31 -32.24 9.13 13.33
CA GLY A 31 -31.35 9.87 12.45
C GLY A 31 -31.43 9.27 11.05
N ALA A 32 -31.71 10.12 10.05
CA ALA A 32 -31.75 9.67 8.68
C ALA A 32 -30.40 9.04 8.35
N ALA A 33 -30.41 7.79 7.86
CA ALA A 33 -29.20 7.15 7.40
C ALA A 33 -28.60 8.02 6.27
N PRO A 34 -27.27 8.22 6.23
CA PRO A 34 -26.66 9.03 5.19
C PRO A 34 -27.03 8.48 3.81
N SER A 35 -27.51 9.35 2.93
CA SER A 35 -27.85 8.98 1.56
C SER A 35 -26.59 8.57 0.81
N GLN A 36 -26.51 7.29 0.46
CA GLN A 36 -25.42 6.74 -0.36
C GLN A 36 -25.40 7.40 -1.74
N THR A 37 -24.21 7.67 -2.26
CA THR A 37 -24.07 8.19 -3.62
C THR A 37 -24.30 7.08 -4.64
N THR A 38 -24.74 7.42 -5.86
CA THR A 38 -24.96 6.44 -6.94
C THR A 38 -23.69 5.63 -7.22
N GLU A 39 -22.53 6.30 -7.26
CA GLU A 39 -21.20 5.70 -7.47
C GLU A 39 -20.83 4.66 -6.39
N GLN A 40 -21.22 4.87 -5.13
CA GLN A 40 -21.03 3.88 -4.06
C GLN A 40 -21.93 2.65 -4.20
N LEU A 41 -23.13 2.83 -4.77
CA LEU A 41 -24.06 1.73 -5.04
C LEU A 41 -23.58 0.89 -6.23
N ASP A 42 -23.12 1.53 -7.31
CA ASP A 42 -22.61 0.85 -8.51
C ASP A 42 -21.35 0.02 -8.17
N MET A 43 -20.35 0.61 -7.51
CA MET A 43 -19.18 -0.14 -7.00
C MET A 43 -19.58 -1.31 -6.09
N GLY A 44 -20.62 -1.12 -5.26
CA GLY A 44 -21.11 -2.16 -4.37
C GLY A 44 -21.75 -3.34 -5.11
N VAL A 45 -22.51 -3.07 -6.17
CA VAL A 45 -23.13 -4.10 -7.02
C VAL A 45 -22.07 -4.90 -7.77
N ASP A 46 -21.08 -4.23 -8.35
CA ASP A 46 -19.98 -4.89 -9.08
C ASP A 46 -19.16 -5.79 -8.16
N TRP A 47 -18.78 -5.30 -6.98
CA TRP A 47 -18.04 -6.08 -5.96
C TRP A 47 -18.86 -7.30 -5.51
N LEU A 48 -20.14 -7.12 -5.18
CA LEU A 48 -21.01 -8.22 -4.75
C LEU A 48 -21.23 -9.26 -5.85
N SER A 49 -21.18 -8.85 -7.11
CA SER A 49 -21.24 -9.75 -8.26
C SER A 49 -19.91 -10.50 -8.45
N LYS A 50 -18.75 -9.81 -8.40
CA LYS A 50 -17.39 -10.38 -8.50
C LYS A 50 -17.18 -11.52 -7.49
N PHE A 51 -17.68 -11.38 -6.27
CA PHE A 51 -17.50 -12.38 -5.20
C PHE A 51 -18.69 -13.32 -4.95
N GLY A 52 -19.69 -13.36 -5.86
CA GLY A 52 -20.75 -14.37 -5.87
C GLY A 52 -21.95 -14.13 -4.96
N TYR A 53 -22.08 -12.93 -4.37
CA TYR A 53 -23.23 -12.55 -3.53
C TYR A 53 -24.44 -12.06 -4.35
N LEU A 54 -24.21 -11.56 -5.57
CA LEU A 54 -25.22 -11.24 -6.56
C LEU A 54 -24.97 -12.03 -7.85
N PRO A 55 -26.03 -12.41 -8.60
CA PRO A 55 -25.86 -12.95 -9.94
C PRO A 55 -25.38 -11.84 -10.89
N PRO A 56 -24.55 -12.14 -11.89
CA PRO A 56 -24.12 -11.16 -12.88
C PRO A 56 -25.34 -10.58 -13.64
N PRO A 57 -25.31 -9.30 -14.04
CA PRO A 57 -26.40 -8.70 -14.80
C PRO A 57 -26.58 -9.38 -16.15
N ASP A 58 -27.82 -9.76 -16.48
CA ASP A 58 -28.16 -10.40 -17.76
C ASP A 58 -27.90 -9.43 -18.93
N PRO A 59 -26.98 -9.75 -19.87
CA PRO A 59 -26.63 -8.87 -20.99
C PRO A 59 -27.75 -8.68 -22.01
N VAL A 60 -28.82 -9.48 -21.98
CA VAL A 60 -29.97 -9.38 -22.90
C VAL A 60 -31.11 -8.56 -22.30
N THR A 61 -31.40 -8.72 -21.00
CA THR A 61 -32.54 -8.04 -20.35
C THR A 61 -32.15 -6.81 -19.53
N GLY A 62 -30.85 -6.59 -19.25
CA GLY A 62 -30.38 -5.45 -18.45
C GLY A 62 -30.99 -5.42 -17.06
N GLN A 63 -31.22 -6.59 -16.47
CA GLN A 63 -32.08 -6.76 -15.30
C GLN A 63 -31.55 -5.99 -14.08
N LEU A 64 -32.20 -4.87 -13.77
CA LEU A 64 -31.92 -4.07 -12.58
C LEU A 64 -32.11 -4.93 -11.32
N GLN A 65 -31.03 -5.08 -10.55
CA GLN A 65 -31.06 -5.79 -9.27
C GLN A 65 -32.07 -5.11 -8.34
N THR A 66 -32.99 -5.89 -7.75
CA THR A 66 -33.99 -5.30 -6.85
C THR A 66 -33.32 -4.83 -5.56
N LYS A 67 -33.88 -3.79 -4.93
CA LYS A 67 -33.39 -3.27 -3.66
C LYS A 67 -33.36 -4.35 -2.58
N GLU A 68 -34.32 -5.28 -2.62
CA GLU A 68 -34.45 -6.42 -1.73
C GLU A 68 -33.33 -7.45 -1.98
N ALA A 69 -32.99 -7.73 -3.25
CA ALA A 69 -31.88 -8.61 -3.62
C ALA A 69 -30.54 -8.02 -3.16
N LEU A 70 -30.28 -6.74 -3.44
CA LEU A 70 -29.08 -6.03 -2.99
C LEU A 70 -28.96 -6.01 -1.46
N THR A 71 -30.03 -5.66 -0.74
CA THR A 71 -30.06 -5.68 0.74
C THR A 71 -29.74 -7.07 1.28
N LYS A 72 -30.25 -8.14 0.64
CA LYS A 72 -30.00 -9.53 1.04
C LYS A 72 -28.54 -9.95 0.76
N ALA A 73 -27.97 -9.55 -0.38
CA ALA A 73 -26.58 -9.81 -0.74
C ALA A 73 -25.61 -9.13 0.23
N ILE A 74 -25.85 -7.85 0.56
CA ILE A 74 -25.06 -7.11 1.56
C ILE A 74 -25.10 -7.83 2.92
N LYS A 75 -26.27 -8.29 3.39
CA LYS A 75 -26.35 -9.08 4.64
C LYS A 75 -25.58 -10.39 4.57
N ALA A 76 -25.63 -11.09 3.45
CA ALA A 76 -24.87 -12.33 3.26
C ALA A 76 -23.35 -12.07 3.31
N MET A 77 -22.88 -11.01 2.65
CA MET A 77 -21.48 -10.60 2.67
C MET A 77 -21.03 -10.16 4.07
N GLN A 78 -21.79 -9.28 4.74
CA GLN A 78 -21.52 -8.85 6.11
C GLN A 78 -21.39 -10.04 7.06
N LYS A 79 -22.33 -10.99 6.98
CA LYS A 79 -22.32 -12.23 7.77
C LYS A 79 -21.05 -13.06 7.51
N TYR A 80 -20.63 -13.17 6.26
CA TYR A 80 -19.44 -13.94 5.87
C TYR A 80 -18.15 -13.25 6.34
N GLY A 81 -18.11 -11.91 6.25
CA GLY A 81 -16.99 -11.09 6.68
C GLY A 81 -16.79 -11.01 8.20
N GLY A 82 -17.82 -11.34 8.99
CA GLY A 82 -17.84 -11.18 10.45
C GLY A 82 -18.45 -9.87 10.94
N LEU A 83 -19.12 -9.12 10.05
CA LEU A 83 -19.81 -7.86 10.36
C LEU A 83 -21.26 -8.07 10.81
N LYS A 84 -21.85 -7.02 11.37
CA LYS A 84 -23.28 -6.96 11.71
C LYS A 84 -24.12 -6.92 10.44
N GLU A 85 -25.17 -7.74 10.36
CA GLU A 85 -26.08 -7.85 9.20
C GLU A 85 -27.04 -6.63 9.07
N THR A 86 -26.49 -5.44 8.79
CA THR A 86 -27.27 -4.21 8.58
C THR A 86 -28.00 -4.22 7.23
N GLY A 87 -27.40 -4.79 6.19
CA GLY A 87 -27.93 -4.80 4.81
C GLY A 87 -27.75 -3.49 4.06
N VAL A 88 -26.89 -2.61 4.55
CA VAL A 88 -26.51 -1.36 3.88
C VAL A 88 -24.98 -1.31 3.76
N LEU A 89 -24.46 -0.68 2.71
CA LEU A 89 -23.04 -0.33 2.58
C LEU A 89 -22.66 0.77 3.59
N ASP A 90 -22.59 0.40 4.87
CA ASP A 90 -22.08 1.25 5.94
C ASP A 90 -20.55 1.31 5.92
N HIS A 91 -19.96 2.20 6.73
CA HIS A 91 -18.51 2.45 6.74
C HIS A 91 -17.70 1.16 6.97
N ALA A 92 -18.11 0.33 7.94
CA ALA A 92 -17.43 -0.94 8.24
C ALA A 92 -17.54 -1.95 7.08
N THR A 93 -18.67 -1.96 6.38
CA THR A 93 -18.88 -2.77 5.17
C THR A 93 -17.95 -2.31 4.04
N LEU A 94 -17.85 -1.00 3.81
CA LEU A 94 -16.97 -0.43 2.78
C LEU A 94 -15.48 -0.62 3.10
N ASP A 95 -15.07 -0.57 4.37
CA ASP A 95 -13.68 -0.81 4.75
C ASP A 95 -13.29 -2.28 4.59
N LEU A 96 -14.20 -3.21 4.90
CA LEU A 96 -13.99 -4.63 4.62
C LEU A 96 -13.88 -4.90 3.11
N MET A 97 -14.71 -4.25 2.28
CA MET A 97 -14.66 -4.39 0.81
C MET A 97 -13.36 -3.86 0.20
N LYS A 98 -12.66 -2.95 0.87
CA LYS A 98 -11.31 -2.44 0.50
C LYS A 98 -10.17 -3.25 1.10
N THR A 99 -10.45 -4.25 1.93
CA THR A 99 -9.40 -5.08 2.53
C THR A 99 -8.84 -6.03 1.45
N PRO A 100 -7.51 -6.13 1.27
CA PRO A 100 -6.91 -7.01 0.27
C PRO A 100 -7.40 -8.45 0.45
N ARG A 101 -7.68 -9.16 -0.65
CA ARG A 101 -8.32 -10.49 -0.58
C ARG A 101 -7.98 -11.41 -1.76
N CYS A 102 -8.28 -12.70 -1.62
CA CYS A 102 -8.29 -13.65 -2.73
C CYS A 102 -9.35 -13.28 -3.78
N SER A 103 -9.04 -13.52 -5.05
CA SER A 103 -9.89 -13.18 -6.21
C SER A 103 -11.12 -14.09 -6.35
N LEU A 104 -11.11 -15.27 -5.73
CA LEU A 104 -12.18 -16.25 -5.89
C LEU A 104 -13.49 -15.82 -5.21
N PRO A 105 -14.67 -16.22 -5.73
CA PRO A 105 -15.95 -16.00 -5.06
C PRO A 105 -16.04 -16.64 -3.66
N ASP A 106 -16.78 -16.00 -2.77
CA ASP A 106 -17.03 -16.50 -1.41
C ASP A 106 -18.16 -17.53 -1.36
N VAL A 107 -19.06 -17.45 -2.35
CA VAL A 107 -20.29 -18.24 -2.47
C VAL A 107 -20.41 -18.75 -3.90
N SER A 108 -20.80 -20.01 -4.08
CA SER A 108 -21.02 -20.60 -5.41
C SER A 108 -22.44 -20.36 -5.93
N GLU A 109 -22.63 -20.24 -7.25
CA GLU A 109 -23.96 -20.06 -7.87
C GLU A 109 -24.96 -21.18 -7.49
N ALA A 110 -24.45 -22.38 -7.24
CA ALA A 110 -25.24 -23.54 -6.78
C ALA A 110 -25.85 -23.33 -5.38
N GLU A 111 -25.19 -22.58 -4.50
CA GLU A 111 -25.69 -22.26 -3.15
C GLU A 111 -26.73 -21.14 -3.15
N VAL A 112 -26.65 -20.23 -4.13
CA VAL A 112 -27.63 -19.14 -4.32
C VAL A 112 -28.94 -19.67 -4.90
N THR A 113 -28.87 -20.63 -5.83
CA THR A 113 -30.03 -21.22 -6.50
C THR A 113 -30.70 -22.36 -5.71
N MET A 114 -29.95 -23.18 -4.97
CA MET A 114 -30.49 -24.29 -4.17
C MET A 114 -30.35 -24.02 -2.66
N GLY A 115 -31.34 -23.32 -2.10
CA GLY A 115 -31.37 -22.93 -0.69
C GLY A 115 -31.07 -24.08 0.29
N ARG A 116 -29.97 -23.93 1.05
CA ARG A 116 -29.54 -24.83 2.13
C ARG A 116 -29.43 -26.32 1.74
N ARG A 117 -28.53 -26.65 0.81
CA ARG A 117 -27.76 -27.91 0.95
C ARG A 117 -26.47 -27.65 1.74
N LYS A 118 -25.96 -28.69 2.41
CA LYS A 118 -24.93 -28.58 3.46
C LYS A 118 -23.64 -27.93 2.93
N ARG A 119 -22.94 -27.19 3.81
CA ARG A 119 -21.53 -26.75 3.67
C ARG A 119 -20.54 -27.93 3.71
N GLY A 120 -20.80 -28.97 2.94
CA GLY A 120 -19.89 -30.10 2.77
C GLY A 120 -18.93 -29.80 1.63
N LEU A 121 -17.65 -30.16 1.79
CA LEU A 121 -16.67 -30.16 0.71
C LEU A 121 -17.25 -30.94 -0.47
N ASN A 122 -17.44 -30.26 -1.62
CA ASN A 122 -17.99 -30.89 -2.81
C ASN A 122 -16.96 -31.93 -3.31
N PRO A 123 -17.30 -33.23 -3.46
CA PRO A 123 -16.32 -34.29 -3.73
C PRO A 123 -15.49 -34.15 -5.01
N GLN A 124 -15.81 -33.19 -5.87
CA GLN A 124 -15.13 -32.94 -7.15
C GLN A 124 -13.85 -32.10 -7.02
N ASN A 125 -13.70 -31.27 -5.97
CA ASN A 125 -12.54 -30.39 -5.81
C ASN A 125 -11.40 -31.09 -5.06
N LYS A 126 -10.94 -32.26 -5.53
CA LYS A 126 -9.91 -33.05 -4.82
C LYS A 126 -8.98 -33.78 -5.78
N TRP A 127 -7.68 -33.75 -5.50
CA TRP A 127 -6.71 -34.59 -6.21
C TRP A 127 -6.96 -36.08 -5.96
N SER A 128 -7.08 -36.84 -7.05
CA SER A 128 -7.12 -38.31 -7.03
C SER A 128 -5.78 -38.89 -6.57
N LYS A 129 -4.68 -38.34 -7.09
CA LYS A 129 -3.29 -38.64 -6.71
C LYS A 129 -2.88 -37.99 -5.38
N ARG A 130 -1.73 -38.42 -4.87
CA ARG A 130 -1.10 -37.91 -3.63
C ARG A 130 0.29 -37.31 -3.84
N HIS A 131 0.95 -37.66 -4.94
CA HIS A 131 2.21 -37.05 -5.37
C HIS A 131 1.87 -35.99 -6.40
N LEU A 132 2.22 -34.74 -6.10
CA LEU A 132 1.94 -33.57 -6.93
C LEU A 132 3.25 -32.91 -7.31
N SER A 133 3.45 -32.64 -8.59
CA SER A 133 4.59 -31.83 -9.08
C SER A 133 4.24 -30.34 -9.02
N TRP A 134 5.21 -29.49 -8.72
CA TRP A 134 5.02 -28.04 -8.76
C TRP A 134 6.22 -27.33 -9.40
N ARG A 135 6.02 -26.11 -9.89
CA ARG A 135 7.11 -25.25 -10.36
C ARG A 135 6.77 -23.77 -10.29
N VAL A 136 7.80 -22.95 -10.08
CA VAL A 136 7.70 -21.50 -10.30
C VAL A 136 8.06 -21.19 -11.75
N ARG A 137 7.13 -20.58 -12.50
CA ARG A 137 7.29 -20.23 -13.92
C ARG A 137 7.80 -18.80 -14.08
N THR A 138 7.04 -17.82 -13.58
CA THR A 138 7.46 -16.42 -13.48
C THR A 138 7.74 -16.07 -12.03
N PHE A 139 8.43 -14.96 -11.80
CA PHE A 139 8.88 -14.50 -10.49
C PHE A 139 8.51 -13.03 -10.35
N PRO A 140 8.27 -12.51 -9.14
CA PRO A 140 7.87 -11.13 -8.95
C PRO A 140 8.98 -10.21 -9.47
N LYS A 141 8.67 -9.43 -10.50
CA LYS A 141 9.64 -8.53 -11.17
C LYS A 141 9.87 -7.28 -10.34
N ASP A 142 8.84 -6.90 -9.59
CA ASP A 142 8.70 -5.62 -8.92
C ASP A 142 8.99 -5.67 -7.42
N SER A 143 9.18 -6.87 -6.85
CA SER A 143 9.50 -7.09 -5.43
C SER A 143 11.00 -7.29 -5.22
N ALA A 144 11.77 -6.20 -5.29
CA ALA A 144 13.24 -6.19 -5.17
C ALA A 144 13.81 -6.76 -3.85
N LEU A 145 12.95 -7.10 -2.89
CA LEU A 145 13.31 -7.70 -1.60
C LEU A 145 13.32 -9.24 -1.62
N LEU A 146 12.70 -9.90 -2.61
CA LEU A 146 12.59 -11.36 -2.68
C LEU A 146 13.41 -11.91 -3.85
N GLY A 147 14.54 -12.55 -3.53
CA GLY A 147 15.32 -13.30 -4.51
C GLY A 147 14.57 -14.53 -5.01
N ARG A 148 14.92 -15.03 -6.21
CA ARG A 148 14.28 -16.22 -6.81
C ARG A 148 14.34 -17.44 -5.90
N ASP A 149 15.46 -17.64 -5.21
CA ASP A 149 15.65 -18.76 -4.28
C ASP A 149 14.79 -18.58 -3.01
N THR A 150 14.63 -17.35 -2.52
CA THR A 150 13.68 -17.01 -1.45
C THR A 150 12.25 -17.34 -1.87
N VAL A 151 11.81 -16.92 -3.06
CA VAL A 151 10.47 -17.23 -3.59
C VAL A 151 10.26 -18.74 -3.67
N ARG A 152 11.21 -19.51 -4.26
CA ARG A 152 11.13 -20.98 -4.34
C ARG A 152 11.06 -21.64 -2.97
N ALA A 153 11.86 -21.17 -2.00
CA ALA A 153 11.80 -21.65 -0.62
C ALA A 153 10.42 -21.37 0.01
N LEU A 154 9.87 -20.16 -0.15
CA LEU A 154 8.54 -19.83 0.39
C LEU A 154 7.43 -20.69 -0.21
N MET A 155 7.47 -20.95 -1.52
CA MET A 155 6.54 -21.86 -2.18
C MET A 155 6.69 -23.30 -1.65
N TYR A 156 7.91 -23.79 -1.50
CA TYR A 156 8.19 -25.08 -0.89
C TYR A 156 7.62 -25.18 0.54
N TYR A 157 7.87 -24.19 1.40
CA TYR A 157 7.40 -24.21 2.78
C TYR A 157 5.87 -24.04 2.88
N ALA A 158 5.24 -23.24 2.01
CA ALA A 158 3.79 -23.11 1.98
C ALA A 158 3.09 -24.40 1.53
N LEU A 159 3.66 -25.13 0.57
CA LEU A 159 3.22 -26.50 0.23
C LEU A 159 3.51 -27.50 1.37
N LYS A 160 4.66 -27.34 2.04
CA LYS A 160 5.08 -28.20 3.15
C LYS A 160 4.07 -28.18 4.29
N VAL A 161 3.57 -27.01 4.67
CA VAL A 161 2.53 -26.80 5.69
C VAL A 161 1.33 -27.73 5.51
N TRP A 162 0.83 -27.86 4.28
CA TRP A 162 -0.27 -28.79 3.97
C TRP A 162 0.19 -30.26 3.98
N SER A 163 1.40 -30.54 3.47
CA SER A 163 1.95 -31.90 3.44
C SER A 163 2.28 -32.46 4.82
N ASP A 164 2.61 -31.64 5.82
CA ASP A 164 2.99 -32.13 7.15
C ASP A 164 1.82 -32.85 7.84
N ILE A 165 0.59 -32.39 7.60
CA ILE A 165 -0.63 -32.88 8.26
C ILE A 165 -1.50 -33.81 7.40
N ALA A 166 -1.42 -33.70 6.07
CA ALA A 166 -2.19 -34.50 5.12
C ALA A 166 -1.26 -35.42 4.30
N PRO A 167 -1.74 -36.58 3.78
CA PRO A 167 -0.92 -37.52 3.02
C PRO A 167 -0.62 -37.04 1.58
N LEU A 168 -0.29 -35.76 1.40
CA LEU A 168 0.15 -35.16 0.14
C LEU A 168 1.68 -35.06 0.12
N ASN A 169 2.29 -35.26 -1.04
CA ASN A 169 3.74 -35.15 -1.26
C ASN A 169 3.98 -34.22 -2.46
N PHE A 170 4.64 -33.09 -2.22
CA PHE A 170 4.99 -32.12 -3.24
C PHE A 170 6.45 -32.26 -3.67
N HIS A 171 6.73 -32.15 -4.96
CA HIS A 171 8.10 -32.17 -5.49
C HIS A 171 8.25 -31.13 -6.60
N GLU A 172 9.36 -30.38 -6.58
CA GLU A 172 9.61 -29.35 -7.60
C GLU A 172 10.13 -30.00 -8.89
N VAL A 173 9.68 -29.51 -10.05
CA VAL A 173 10.12 -30.00 -11.37
C VAL A 173 10.62 -28.87 -12.25
N ALA A 174 11.63 -29.16 -13.08
CA ALA A 174 12.20 -28.20 -14.03
C ALA A 174 11.53 -28.23 -15.43
N GLY A 175 10.71 -29.24 -15.72
CA GLY A 175 10.04 -29.45 -17.00
C GLY A 175 8.85 -28.51 -17.24
N SER A 176 8.29 -28.52 -18.46
CA SER A 176 7.11 -27.71 -18.81
C SER A 176 5.89 -28.04 -17.96
N ASP A 177 5.66 -29.32 -17.72
CA ASP A 177 4.38 -29.82 -17.22
C ASP A 177 4.48 -30.15 -15.72
N ALA A 178 3.73 -29.40 -14.91
CA ALA A 178 3.59 -29.62 -13.46
C ALA A 178 2.12 -29.59 -13.06
N ASP A 179 1.78 -30.19 -11.92
CA ASP A 179 0.40 -30.25 -11.41
C ASP A 179 -0.04 -28.95 -10.73
N ILE A 180 0.91 -28.12 -10.32
CA ILE A 180 0.72 -26.80 -9.73
C ILE A 180 1.75 -25.87 -10.39
N GLN A 181 1.32 -25.07 -11.36
CA GLN A 181 2.14 -23.99 -11.89
C GLN A 181 1.96 -22.73 -11.06
N ILE A 182 3.06 -22.06 -10.74
CA ILE A 182 3.06 -20.81 -9.97
C ILE A 182 3.56 -19.70 -10.87
N ASP A 183 2.70 -18.72 -11.13
CA ASP A 183 3.00 -17.54 -11.93
C ASP A 183 2.68 -16.26 -11.16
N PHE A 184 3.56 -15.27 -11.33
CA PHE A 184 3.34 -13.87 -11.00
C PHE A 184 2.93 -13.14 -12.29
N THR A 185 1.72 -12.57 -12.32
CA THR A 185 1.05 -11.96 -13.48
C THR A 185 0.43 -10.62 -13.10
N LYS A 186 -0.07 -9.83 -14.06
CA LYS A 186 -0.69 -8.51 -13.80
C LYS A 186 -1.97 -8.36 -14.61
N ALA A 187 -2.95 -7.63 -14.08
CA ALA A 187 -4.20 -7.30 -14.77
C ALA A 187 -4.88 -8.53 -15.40
N ASP A 188 -5.40 -8.42 -16.62
CA ASP A 188 -5.87 -9.58 -17.41
C ASP A 188 -4.69 -10.45 -17.87
N HIS A 189 -4.74 -11.72 -17.47
CA HIS A 189 -3.77 -12.76 -17.80
C HIS A 189 -4.44 -14.01 -18.42
N ASN A 190 -5.56 -13.79 -19.11
CA ASN A 190 -6.22 -14.74 -20.03
C ASN A 190 -6.85 -16.00 -19.40
N ASP A 191 -7.15 -15.99 -18.09
CA ASP A 191 -7.81 -17.09 -17.38
C ASP A 191 -9.25 -16.76 -16.91
N GLY A 192 -9.68 -15.51 -17.08
CA GLY A 192 -11.00 -15.01 -16.68
C GLY A 192 -11.05 -14.33 -15.30
N TYR A 193 -9.93 -14.25 -14.57
CA TYR A 193 -9.84 -13.64 -13.25
C TYR A 193 -8.80 -12.49 -13.23
N PRO A 194 -9.07 -11.35 -13.91
CA PRO A 194 -8.13 -10.25 -13.98
C PRO A 194 -7.87 -9.63 -12.60
N PHE A 195 -6.60 -9.37 -12.30
CA PHE A 195 -6.21 -8.59 -11.12
C PHE A 195 -6.54 -7.11 -11.29
N ASP A 196 -6.75 -6.41 -10.18
CA ASP A 196 -7.11 -4.99 -10.10
C ASP A 196 -5.99 -4.09 -9.55
N GLY A 197 -4.83 -4.66 -9.25
CA GLY A 197 -3.64 -3.94 -8.80
C GLY A 197 -3.56 -3.77 -7.28
N PRO A 198 -2.66 -2.89 -6.79
CA PRO A 198 -2.18 -2.94 -5.40
C PRO A 198 -3.28 -2.74 -4.34
N GLY A 199 -3.39 -3.71 -3.43
CA GLY A 199 -4.29 -3.74 -2.29
C GLY A 199 -5.69 -4.31 -2.56
N GLY A 200 -5.97 -4.77 -3.78
CA GLY A 200 -7.26 -5.33 -4.18
C GLY A 200 -7.32 -6.86 -4.09
N THR A 201 -7.35 -7.49 -5.25
CA THR A 201 -7.28 -8.95 -5.43
C THR A 201 -5.84 -9.39 -5.61
N VAL A 202 -5.29 -10.05 -4.59
CA VAL A 202 -3.83 -10.23 -4.45
C VAL A 202 -3.29 -11.51 -5.09
N ALA A 203 -4.16 -12.53 -5.20
CA ALA A 203 -3.86 -13.83 -5.77
C ALA A 203 -5.15 -14.63 -6.03
N HIS A 204 -5.03 -15.76 -6.72
CA HIS A 204 -6.01 -16.84 -6.75
C HIS A 204 -5.36 -18.16 -7.19
N ALA A 205 -5.96 -19.30 -6.83
CA ALA A 205 -5.61 -20.60 -7.41
C ALA A 205 -6.82 -21.40 -7.88
N PHE A 206 -6.63 -22.18 -8.95
CA PHE A 206 -7.64 -23.05 -9.49
C PHE A 206 -7.75 -24.35 -8.69
N PHE A 207 -8.98 -24.78 -8.43
CA PHE A 207 -9.26 -26.04 -7.74
C PHE A 207 -8.72 -27.28 -8.49
N PRO A 208 -8.46 -28.40 -7.79
CA PRO A 208 -8.16 -29.68 -8.43
C PRO A 208 -9.24 -30.10 -9.43
N GLY A 209 -8.84 -30.68 -10.56
CA GLY A 209 -9.76 -31.12 -11.60
C GLY A 209 -9.04 -31.68 -12.84
N GLU A 210 -9.80 -31.93 -13.91
CA GLU A 210 -9.29 -32.49 -15.18
C GLU A 210 -8.93 -31.40 -16.23
N ARG A 211 -9.00 -30.13 -15.85
CA ARG A 211 -8.68 -28.99 -16.74
C ARG A 211 -7.19 -28.71 -16.73
N PHE A 212 -6.67 -28.17 -17.84
CA PHE A 212 -5.24 -27.82 -17.98
C PHE A 212 -4.71 -26.82 -16.95
N ALA A 213 -5.57 -26.02 -16.33
CA ALA A 213 -5.21 -25.05 -15.28
C ALA A 213 -5.46 -25.58 -13.85
N ALA A 214 -5.83 -26.85 -13.65
CA ALA A 214 -6.17 -27.36 -12.32
C ALA A 214 -4.95 -27.33 -11.37
N GLY A 215 -5.08 -26.64 -10.24
CA GLY A 215 -3.99 -26.42 -9.29
C GLY A 215 -3.11 -25.20 -9.60
N ASP A 216 -3.19 -24.62 -10.80
CA ASP A 216 -2.40 -23.44 -11.14
C ASP A 216 -2.74 -22.27 -10.22
N THR A 217 -1.70 -21.53 -9.81
CA THR A 217 -1.75 -20.51 -8.77
C THR A 217 -1.12 -19.22 -9.29
N HIS A 218 -1.91 -18.15 -9.32
CA HIS A 218 -1.51 -16.84 -9.81
C HIS A 218 -1.41 -15.83 -8.66
N PHE A 219 -0.33 -15.06 -8.64
CA PHE A 219 -0.06 -13.97 -7.69
C PHE A 219 0.02 -12.64 -8.46
N ASP A 220 -0.58 -11.56 -7.94
CA ASP A 220 -0.48 -10.25 -8.59
C ASP A 220 0.94 -9.67 -8.45
N ASP A 221 1.65 -9.47 -9.56
CA ASP A 221 2.99 -8.88 -9.65
C ASP A 221 2.96 -7.34 -9.48
N ASP A 222 1.78 -6.71 -9.39
CA ASP A 222 1.65 -5.34 -8.89
C ASP A 222 1.70 -5.24 -7.35
N GLU A 223 1.55 -6.36 -6.62
CA GLU A 223 1.66 -6.37 -5.15
C GLU A 223 3.10 -6.24 -4.63
N ALA A 224 3.21 -5.62 -3.45
CA ALA A 224 4.47 -5.46 -2.74
C ALA A 224 4.78 -6.71 -1.89
N TRP A 225 5.26 -7.78 -2.54
CA TRP A 225 5.56 -9.05 -1.87
C TRP A 225 6.74 -8.94 -0.88
N THR A 226 6.53 -9.48 0.31
CA THR A 226 7.46 -9.45 1.44
C THR A 226 7.57 -10.81 2.12
N PHE A 227 8.58 -10.94 2.99
CA PHE A 227 8.83 -12.13 3.81
C PHE A 227 9.56 -11.73 5.09
N ARG A 228 9.12 -12.24 6.25
CA ARG A 228 9.69 -11.91 7.59
C ARG A 228 9.87 -10.38 7.80
N SER A 229 8.97 -9.58 7.23
CA SER A 229 8.95 -8.13 7.44
C SER A 229 8.51 -7.83 8.88
N PRO A 230 9.29 -7.05 9.66
CA PRO A 230 8.85 -6.60 10.99
C PRO A 230 7.75 -5.53 10.90
N ASP A 231 7.61 -4.89 9.74
CA ASP A 231 6.58 -3.89 9.46
C ASP A 231 5.37 -4.53 8.78
N SER A 232 4.16 -4.13 9.17
CA SER A 232 2.88 -4.53 8.56
C SER A 232 2.62 -3.89 7.17
N HIS A 233 3.69 -3.59 6.43
CA HIS A 233 3.66 -2.87 5.17
C HIS A 233 4.16 -3.75 4.03
N GLY A 234 3.22 -4.35 3.32
CA GLY A 234 3.44 -5.29 2.21
C GLY A 234 2.55 -6.53 2.34
N MET A 235 2.55 -7.34 1.30
CA MET A 235 1.84 -8.61 1.26
C MET A 235 2.81 -9.73 1.66
N ASP A 236 2.54 -10.49 2.70
CA ASP A 236 3.40 -11.60 3.11
C ASP A 236 3.18 -12.78 2.14
N LEU A 237 4.20 -13.04 1.32
CA LEU A 237 4.09 -14.03 0.25
C LEU A 237 3.85 -15.44 0.81
N PHE A 238 4.34 -15.74 2.00
CA PHE A 238 4.11 -17.03 2.65
C PHE A 238 2.65 -17.18 3.11
N ALA A 239 2.09 -16.19 3.81
CA ALA A 239 0.69 -16.21 4.23
C ALA A 239 -0.27 -16.40 3.05
N VAL A 240 -0.08 -15.64 1.97
CA VAL A 240 -0.92 -15.77 0.76
C VAL A 240 -0.67 -17.11 0.06
N ALA A 241 0.58 -17.56 -0.10
CA ALA A 241 0.85 -18.86 -0.72
C ALA A 241 0.24 -20.04 0.06
N VAL A 242 0.19 -19.99 1.41
CA VAL A 242 -0.50 -21.03 2.20
C VAL A 242 -2.00 -21.03 1.91
N HIS A 243 -2.64 -19.85 1.81
CA HIS A 243 -4.05 -19.70 1.42
C HIS A 243 -4.31 -20.28 0.02
N GLU A 244 -3.57 -19.81 -0.99
CA GLU A 244 -3.78 -20.22 -2.38
C GLU A 244 -3.50 -21.70 -2.61
N PHE A 245 -2.47 -22.27 -1.97
CA PHE A 245 -2.25 -23.71 -2.05
C PHE A 245 -3.34 -24.51 -1.33
N GLY A 246 -4.07 -23.92 -0.38
CA GLY A 246 -5.31 -24.47 0.14
C GLY A 246 -6.37 -24.62 -0.95
N HIS A 247 -6.55 -23.62 -1.81
CA HIS A 247 -7.42 -23.70 -3.00
C HIS A 247 -6.90 -24.73 -4.02
N ALA A 248 -5.59 -24.71 -4.33
CA ALA A 248 -4.95 -25.66 -5.24
C ALA A 248 -5.05 -27.12 -4.78
N ILE A 249 -5.29 -27.38 -3.49
CA ILE A 249 -5.60 -28.73 -2.96
C ILE A 249 -7.09 -28.97 -2.68
N GLY A 250 -7.98 -28.00 -2.90
CA GLY A 250 -9.44 -28.22 -2.86
C GLY A 250 -10.23 -27.55 -1.73
N LEU A 251 -9.57 -26.79 -0.85
CA LEU A 251 -10.26 -26.06 0.22
C LEU A 251 -10.94 -24.82 -0.34
N VAL A 252 -12.21 -24.61 -0.03
CA VAL A 252 -12.93 -23.36 -0.36
C VAL A 252 -12.73 -22.30 0.72
N HIS A 253 -13.14 -21.06 0.46
CA HIS A 253 -13.18 -20.00 1.47
C HIS A 253 -13.98 -20.41 2.73
N THR A 254 -13.73 -19.73 3.84
CA THR A 254 -14.55 -19.85 5.07
C THR A 254 -14.72 -18.50 5.76
N SER A 255 -15.80 -18.36 6.52
CA SER A 255 -16.10 -17.20 7.36
C SER A 255 -15.46 -17.26 8.76
N ALA A 256 -14.61 -18.26 9.03
CA ALA A 256 -13.92 -18.40 10.31
C ALA A 256 -12.77 -17.38 10.41
N ILE A 257 -12.77 -16.55 11.46
CA ILE A 257 -11.81 -15.45 11.63
C ILE A 257 -10.37 -15.96 11.63
N GLU A 258 -10.06 -16.94 12.47
CA GLU A 258 -8.69 -17.48 12.64
C GLU A 258 -8.22 -18.41 11.49
N SER A 259 -9.02 -18.63 10.45
CA SER A 259 -8.65 -19.56 9.35
C SER A 259 -7.73 -18.89 8.34
N ILE A 260 -6.72 -19.62 7.86
CA ILE A 260 -5.90 -19.15 6.73
C ILE A 260 -6.73 -19.06 5.44
N MET A 261 -7.76 -19.90 5.30
CA MET A 261 -8.71 -19.92 4.17
C MET A 261 -9.82 -18.84 4.29
N ARG A 262 -9.67 -17.83 5.15
CA ARG A 262 -10.54 -16.65 5.15
C ARG A 262 -10.17 -15.76 3.94
N PRO A 263 -11.13 -15.28 3.14
CA PRO A 263 -10.84 -14.57 1.89
C PRO A 263 -10.03 -13.28 2.06
N TYR A 264 -10.23 -12.56 3.17
CA TYR A 264 -9.56 -11.30 3.48
C TYR A 264 -8.18 -11.56 4.08
N TYR A 265 -7.15 -10.89 3.55
CA TYR A 265 -5.79 -10.95 4.06
C TYR A 265 -5.70 -10.45 5.50
N GLN A 266 -4.97 -11.21 6.34
CA GLN A 266 -4.93 -11.01 7.79
C GLN A 266 -3.56 -10.56 8.31
N GLY A 267 -2.61 -10.29 7.40
CA GLY A 267 -1.22 -9.96 7.75
C GLY A 267 -0.27 -11.16 7.67
N PRO A 268 1.02 -10.95 7.99
CA PRO A 268 2.02 -12.00 8.03
C PRO A 268 1.73 -13.05 9.12
N VAL A 269 1.93 -14.32 8.79
CA VAL A 269 1.67 -15.44 9.72
C VAL A 269 2.92 -15.90 10.52
N GLY A 270 3.99 -15.11 10.49
CA GLY A 270 5.22 -15.36 11.24
C GLY A 270 6.26 -16.17 10.47
N ASP A 271 6.99 -17.04 11.17
CA ASP A 271 8.11 -17.81 10.63
C ASP A 271 7.63 -19.11 9.95
N PRO A 272 7.88 -19.36 8.64
CA PRO A 272 7.46 -20.58 7.94
C PRO A 272 7.97 -21.88 8.58
N LEU A 273 9.07 -21.83 9.32
CA LEU A 273 9.65 -22.99 10.01
C LEU A 273 8.87 -23.36 11.28
N LYS A 274 8.02 -22.46 11.78
CA LYS A 274 7.27 -22.57 13.05
C LYS A 274 5.77 -22.37 12.88
N TYR A 275 5.31 -21.99 11.69
CA TYR A 275 3.90 -21.77 11.39
C TYR A 275 3.13 -23.09 11.53
N ASP A 276 2.02 -23.03 12.25
CA ASP A 276 1.13 -24.16 12.47
C ASP A 276 -0.29 -23.79 12.00
N LEU A 277 -0.94 -24.70 11.28
CA LEU A 277 -2.26 -24.43 10.71
C LEU A 277 -3.32 -24.29 11.81
N PRO A 278 -4.26 -23.34 11.69
CA PRO A 278 -5.45 -23.27 12.52
C PRO A 278 -6.22 -24.61 12.52
N TYR A 279 -6.82 -24.95 13.66
CA TYR A 279 -7.50 -26.24 13.84
C TYR A 279 -8.63 -26.48 12.82
N GLU A 280 -9.37 -25.43 12.46
CA GLU A 280 -10.42 -25.48 11.43
C GLU A 280 -9.86 -25.91 10.06
N ASP A 281 -8.68 -25.40 9.67
CA ASP A 281 -8.06 -25.73 8.39
C ASP A 281 -7.50 -27.16 8.37
N LYS A 282 -6.91 -27.61 9.48
CA LYS A 282 -6.51 -29.01 9.71
C LYS A 282 -7.68 -29.97 9.50
N VAL A 283 -8.81 -29.71 10.16
CA VAL A 283 -10.01 -30.56 10.06
C VAL A 283 -10.52 -30.61 8.62
N ARG A 284 -10.53 -29.48 7.89
CA ARG A 284 -11.02 -29.43 6.51
C ARG A 284 -10.10 -30.18 5.52
N VAL A 285 -8.77 -30.06 5.65
CA VAL A 285 -7.86 -30.83 4.79
C VAL A 285 -7.87 -32.33 5.12
N TRP A 286 -8.05 -32.71 6.40
CA TRP A 286 -8.24 -34.11 6.78
C TRP A 286 -9.55 -34.70 6.25
N GLN A 287 -10.63 -33.92 6.18
CA GLN A 287 -11.88 -34.35 5.53
C GLN A 287 -11.70 -34.63 4.03
N LEU A 288 -10.80 -33.90 3.35
CA LEU A 288 -10.44 -34.19 1.97
C LEU A 288 -9.51 -35.40 1.86
N TYR A 289 -8.34 -35.39 2.52
CA TYR A 289 -7.23 -36.29 2.21
C TYR A 289 -6.95 -37.38 3.25
N GLY A 290 -7.53 -37.29 4.45
CA GLY A 290 -7.14 -38.07 5.63
C GLY A 290 -5.96 -37.44 6.38
N VAL A 291 -5.57 -38.06 7.49
CA VAL A 291 -4.41 -37.66 8.31
C VAL A 291 -3.15 -38.36 7.78
N ARG A 292 -1.99 -37.69 7.81
CA ARG A 292 -0.70 -38.33 7.48
C ARG A 292 -0.29 -39.33 8.57
N ASP A 293 0.21 -40.50 8.20
CA ASP A 293 0.56 -41.56 9.16
C ASP A 293 1.56 -41.12 10.24
N SER A 294 2.51 -40.22 9.91
CA SER A 294 3.48 -39.63 10.84
C SER A 294 2.86 -38.71 11.91
N VAL A 295 1.62 -38.28 11.71
CA VAL A 295 0.82 -37.45 12.65
C VAL A 295 -0.19 -38.32 13.43
N SER A 296 -0.40 -39.57 13.00
CA SER A 296 -1.28 -40.52 13.68
C SER A 296 -0.57 -41.10 14.91
N HIS A 297 -1.13 -40.85 16.11
CA HIS A 297 -0.58 -41.30 17.40
C HIS A 297 -0.51 -42.83 17.62
N THR A 298 -0.77 -43.67 16.60
CA THR A 298 -0.99 -45.11 16.75
C THR A 298 0.07 -46.01 16.12
N ILE A 299 1.07 -45.50 15.38
CA ILE A 299 2.09 -46.33 14.73
C ILE A 299 3.51 -45.79 14.98
N ARG A 300 4.44 -46.67 15.36
CA ARG A 300 5.88 -46.34 15.53
C ARG A 300 6.51 -45.91 14.20
N PRO A 301 7.44 -44.94 14.18
CA PRO A 301 8.07 -44.50 12.94
C PRO A 301 8.90 -45.61 12.30
N GLY A 302 8.53 -46.00 11.08
CA GLY A 302 9.41 -46.73 10.16
C GLY A 302 10.43 -45.79 9.51
N ASN A 303 11.52 -46.35 8.99
CA ASN A 303 12.67 -45.61 8.44
C ASN A 303 12.27 -44.44 7.50
N PRO A 304 12.89 -43.26 7.63
CA PRO A 304 12.75 -42.21 6.63
C PRO A 304 13.39 -42.67 5.31
N SER A 305 12.56 -42.81 4.27
CA SER A 305 13.05 -42.92 2.90
C SER A 305 13.59 -41.56 2.44
N GLN A 306 14.59 -41.58 1.56
CA GLN A 306 15.38 -40.40 1.18
C GLN A 306 14.51 -39.26 0.62
N THR A 307 14.32 -38.21 1.42
CA THR A 307 13.82 -36.91 0.93
C THR A 307 14.98 -36.10 0.37
N ALA A 308 14.74 -35.31 -0.67
CA ALA A 308 15.68 -34.25 -1.05
C ALA A 308 15.88 -33.29 0.13
N GLU A 309 17.11 -32.80 0.30
CA GLU A 309 17.46 -31.87 1.37
C GLU A 309 16.61 -30.59 1.21
N PRO A 310 15.91 -30.12 2.27
CA PRO A 310 14.98 -28.99 2.14
C PRO A 310 15.75 -27.72 1.72
N PRO A 311 15.19 -26.89 0.82
CA PRO A 311 15.83 -25.65 0.42
C PRO A 311 16.03 -24.76 1.65
N VAL A 312 17.27 -24.35 1.91
CA VAL A 312 17.62 -23.51 3.06
C VAL A 312 16.90 -22.17 2.93
N LEU A 313 15.90 -21.93 3.78
CA LEU A 313 15.49 -20.55 4.09
C LEU A 313 16.70 -19.87 4.74
N LEU A 314 17.32 -18.95 4.01
CA LEU A 314 18.36 -18.10 4.57
C LEU A 314 17.75 -17.32 5.74
N ASP A 315 18.23 -17.59 6.95
CA ASP A 315 17.88 -16.75 8.08
C ASP A 315 18.40 -15.34 7.82
N LEU A 316 17.49 -14.36 7.87
CA LEU A 316 17.85 -12.96 7.95
C LEU A 316 18.77 -12.83 9.17
N PRO A 317 20.04 -12.41 9.01
CA PRO A 317 20.99 -12.49 10.11
C PRO A 317 20.50 -11.65 11.29
N GLU A 318 20.22 -12.32 12.41
CA GLU A 318 19.68 -11.73 13.65
C GLU A 318 20.58 -10.61 14.22
N ASN A 319 21.82 -10.51 13.74
CA ASN A 319 22.76 -9.45 14.08
C ASN A 319 23.02 -8.50 12.90
N ARG A 320 21.95 -7.89 12.36
CA ARG A 320 22.04 -6.58 11.67
C ARG A 320 21.75 -5.45 12.66
N SER A 321 22.70 -5.18 13.55
CA SER A 321 22.92 -3.79 13.95
C SER A 321 23.22 -2.97 12.69
N THR A 322 22.22 -2.20 12.24
CA THR A 322 22.34 -1.13 11.24
C THR A 322 23.21 -1.43 10.02
N LEU A 323 22.81 -2.39 9.16
CA LEU A 323 23.40 -2.58 7.83
C LEU A 323 22.51 -2.08 6.69
N LEU A 324 22.47 -0.75 6.57
CA LEU A 324 22.71 0.02 5.35
C LEU A 324 22.27 -0.64 4.02
N LEU A 325 20.95 -0.68 3.75
CA LEU A 325 20.37 -0.45 2.40
C LEU A 325 18.84 -0.26 2.45
N ALA A 326 18.37 0.49 3.44
CA ALA A 326 17.09 1.20 3.42
C ALA A 326 17.33 2.73 3.54
N GLN A 327 18.54 3.18 3.17
CA GLN A 327 19.12 4.44 3.62
C GLN A 327 18.90 5.62 2.66
N ASP A 328 18.35 5.34 1.48
CA ASP A 328 18.06 6.31 0.41
C ASP A 328 16.59 6.78 0.40
N ALA A 329 15.69 6.09 1.12
CA ALA A 329 14.28 6.44 1.12
C ALA A 329 14.05 7.62 2.09
N PRO A 330 13.53 8.77 1.62
CA PRO A 330 13.27 9.91 2.48
C PRO A 330 12.18 9.58 3.51
N ASP A 331 12.28 10.14 4.72
CA ASP A 331 11.25 10.03 5.75
C ASP A 331 10.27 11.21 5.66
N ARG A 332 8.96 10.92 5.57
CA ARG A 332 7.86 11.92 5.48
C ARG A 332 7.85 12.91 6.64
N CYS A 333 8.31 12.51 7.83
CA CYS A 333 8.21 13.35 9.02
C CYS A 333 9.40 14.32 9.16
N THR A 334 10.56 13.98 8.61
CA THR A 334 11.78 14.80 8.71
C THR A 334 12.19 15.48 7.40
N SER A 335 11.69 15.04 6.24
CA SER A 335 12.06 15.58 4.93
C SER A 335 11.43 16.94 4.59
N HIS A 336 12.05 17.62 3.64
CA HIS A 336 11.41 18.64 2.78
C HIS A 336 11.10 18.00 1.42
N PHE A 337 10.25 18.64 0.61
CA PHE A 337 9.77 18.10 -0.68
C PHE A 337 10.36 18.88 -1.85
N ASP A 338 10.59 18.20 -2.97
CA ASP A 338 11.13 18.83 -4.19
C ASP A 338 10.01 19.35 -5.10
N ALA A 339 8.82 18.73 -5.02
CA ALA A 339 7.59 19.22 -5.65
C ALA A 339 6.38 18.76 -4.83
N VAL A 340 5.28 19.53 -4.86
CA VAL A 340 4.00 19.19 -4.21
C VAL A 340 2.86 19.60 -5.13
N ALA A 341 2.07 18.63 -5.60
CA ALA A 341 1.07 18.84 -6.64
C ALA A 341 -0.28 18.22 -6.29
N GLN A 342 -1.37 18.86 -6.70
CA GLN A 342 -2.67 18.21 -6.78
C GLN A 342 -2.84 17.56 -8.16
N ILE A 343 -3.16 16.26 -8.16
CA ILE A 343 -3.39 15.46 -9.37
C ILE A 343 -4.66 14.63 -9.15
N ARG A 344 -5.67 14.81 -10.00
CA ARG A 344 -6.98 14.11 -9.97
C ARG A 344 -7.74 14.28 -8.65
N GLY A 345 -7.37 15.31 -7.88
CA GLY A 345 -7.86 15.62 -6.55
C GLY A 345 -7.09 14.96 -5.40
N GLU A 346 -6.14 14.05 -5.67
CA GLU A 346 -5.17 13.58 -4.68
C GLU A 346 -4.01 14.59 -4.54
N ALA A 347 -3.38 14.67 -3.36
CA ALA A 347 -2.12 15.41 -3.20
C ALA A 347 -0.94 14.46 -3.40
N PHE A 348 0.08 14.89 -4.13
CA PHE A 348 1.34 14.17 -4.32
C PHE A 348 2.48 15.02 -3.75
N PHE A 349 3.29 14.43 -2.89
CA PHE A 349 4.48 15.04 -2.27
C PHE A 349 5.72 14.31 -2.77
N PHE A 350 6.49 14.92 -3.66
CA PHE A 350 7.65 14.31 -4.32
C PHE A 350 8.93 14.60 -3.53
N LYS A 351 9.78 13.58 -3.34
CA LYS A 351 11.13 13.73 -2.78
C LYS A 351 12.10 12.72 -3.38
N GLY A 352 13.15 13.23 -4.02
CA GLY A 352 14.12 12.47 -4.77
C GLY A 352 13.43 11.63 -5.85
N LYS A 353 13.87 10.38 -5.99
CA LYS A 353 13.25 9.35 -6.84
C LYS A 353 11.89 8.83 -6.35
N TYR A 354 11.30 9.43 -5.30
CA TYR A 354 10.09 8.94 -4.64
C TYR A 354 8.97 9.99 -4.46
N PHE A 355 7.79 9.55 -4.04
CA PHE A 355 6.66 10.39 -3.65
C PHE A 355 5.73 9.73 -2.61
N TRP A 356 4.96 10.53 -1.88
CA TRP A 356 3.78 10.10 -1.15
C TRP A 356 2.52 10.63 -1.84
N ARG A 357 1.39 9.94 -1.70
CA ARG A 357 0.08 10.47 -2.13
C ARG A 357 -0.99 10.40 -1.04
N LEU A 358 -1.89 11.36 -1.05
CA LEU A 358 -3.00 11.50 -0.11
C LEU A 358 -4.31 11.64 -0.87
N THR A 359 -5.40 11.06 -0.35
CA THR A 359 -6.74 11.21 -0.92
C THR A 359 -7.27 12.65 -0.79
N ARG A 360 -8.42 12.93 -1.41
CA ARG A 360 -9.12 14.24 -1.35
C ARG A 360 -9.43 14.67 0.09
N GLU A 361 -9.62 13.71 0.98
CA GLU A 361 -9.89 13.87 2.41
C GLU A 361 -8.60 13.99 3.26
N LYS A 362 -7.43 14.07 2.61
CA LYS A 362 -6.09 14.09 3.21
C LYS A 362 -5.67 12.81 3.94
N HIS A 363 -6.28 11.66 3.62
CA HIS A 363 -5.79 10.37 4.12
C HIS A 363 -4.53 9.96 3.34
N LEU A 364 -3.42 9.75 4.05
CA LEU A 364 -2.17 9.29 3.48
C LEU A 364 -2.31 7.83 3.00
N VAL A 365 -2.13 7.58 1.71
CA VAL A 365 -2.37 6.25 1.10
C VAL A 365 -1.31 5.22 1.49
N SER A 366 -0.09 5.65 1.80
CA SER A 366 1.01 4.81 2.30
C SER A 366 1.94 5.61 3.19
N LEU A 367 2.40 5.03 4.30
CA LEU A 367 3.40 5.68 5.17
C LEU A 367 4.79 5.72 4.53
N ARG A 368 5.13 4.73 3.69
CA ARG A 368 6.37 4.66 2.92
C ARG A 368 6.20 5.30 1.54
N PRO A 369 7.22 5.98 1.01
CA PRO A 369 7.12 6.64 -0.29
C PRO A 369 7.20 5.64 -1.45
N ALA A 370 6.36 5.83 -2.47
CA ALA A 370 6.38 5.08 -3.72
C ALA A 370 7.44 5.65 -4.68
N GLN A 371 8.01 4.84 -5.57
CA GLN A 371 9.00 5.34 -6.55
C GLN A 371 8.34 6.01 -7.74
N ILE A 372 8.82 7.19 -8.13
CA ILE A 372 8.24 8.00 -9.20
C ILE A 372 8.16 7.19 -10.50
N HIS A 373 9.26 6.56 -10.94
CA HIS A 373 9.32 5.85 -12.22
C HIS A 373 8.41 4.61 -12.32
N ARG A 374 7.98 4.04 -11.17
CA ARG A 374 7.07 2.87 -11.13
C ARG A 374 5.62 3.28 -11.36
N PHE A 375 5.24 4.46 -10.88
CA PHE A 375 3.90 5.01 -11.06
C PHE A 375 3.79 5.82 -12.36
N TRP A 376 4.81 6.62 -12.68
CA TRP A 376 4.88 7.53 -13.83
C TRP A 376 5.80 6.97 -14.92
N ARG A 377 5.22 6.23 -15.86
CA ARG A 377 5.95 5.48 -16.90
C ARG A 377 6.45 6.39 -18.02
N GLY A 378 7.76 6.39 -18.24
CA GLY A 378 8.42 7.16 -19.32
C GLY A 378 9.21 8.38 -18.85
N LEU A 379 9.29 8.64 -17.53
CA LEU A 379 10.35 9.48 -16.97
C LEU A 379 11.72 8.77 -17.09
N PRO A 380 12.85 9.51 -17.10
CA PRO A 380 14.18 8.91 -17.17
C PRO A 380 14.44 7.94 -16.00
N PRO A 381 15.07 6.77 -16.23
CA PRO A 381 15.34 5.79 -15.17
C PRO A 381 16.36 6.31 -14.13
N ASN A 382 17.14 7.33 -14.49
CA ASN A 382 18.11 8.01 -13.64
C ASN A 382 17.60 9.34 -13.09
N LEU A 383 16.28 9.55 -13.02
CA LEU A 383 15.67 10.74 -12.44
C LEU A 383 15.99 10.83 -10.94
N ASP A 384 16.69 11.89 -10.54
CA ASP A 384 17.14 12.17 -9.19
C ASP A 384 16.07 12.88 -8.35
N SER A 385 15.36 13.85 -8.94
CA SER A 385 14.13 14.46 -8.41
C SER A 385 13.29 15.08 -9.54
N VAL A 386 12.15 15.68 -9.19
CA VAL A 386 11.35 16.57 -10.06
C VAL A 386 11.38 17.97 -9.46
N ASP A 387 11.31 19.01 -10.29
CA ASP A 387 11.46 20.40 -9.83
C ASP A 387 10.12 21.12 -9.66
N ALA A 388 9.09 20.73 -10.43
CA ALA A 388 7.70 21.19 -10.24
C ALA A 388 6.73 20.26 -11.00
N VAL A 389 5.48 20.14 -10.53
CA VAL A 389 4.45 19.30 -11.19
C VAL A 389 3.07 19.97 -11.10
N TYR A 390 2.32 20.05 -12.21
CA TYR A 390 0.93 20.55 -12.19
C TYR A 390 -0.01 19.77 -13.11
N GLU A 391 -1.30 19.74 -12.78
CA GLU A 391 -2.36 19.25 -13.66
C GLU A 391 -2.95 20.41 -14.49
N ARG A 392 -2.85 20.32 -15.83
CA ARG A 392 -3.34 21.35 -16.76
C ARG A 392 -4.87 21.51 -16.67
N PRO A 393 -5.39 22.76 -16.63
CA PRO A 393 -6.82 22.99 -16.77
C PRO A 393 -7.33 22.62 -18.18
N GLY A 394 -8.46 21.93 -18.24
CA GLY A 394 -9.20 21.62 -19.47
C GLY A 394 -8.92 20.23 -20.07
N ASP A 395 -7.66 19.78 -20.16
CA ASP A 395 -7.31 18.44 -20.67
C ASP A 395 -6.88 17.43 -19.59
N HIS A 396 -6.75 17.87 -18.34
CA HIS A 396 -6.39 17.05 -17.17
C HIS A 396 -5.07 16.26 -17.33
N LYS A 397 -4.17 16.71 -18.22
CA LYS A 397 -2.84 16.13 -18.38
C LYS A 397 -1.90 16.65 -17.31
N ILE A 398 -1.07 15.77 -16.78
CA ILE A 398 -0.09 16.12 -15.74
C ILE A 398 1.21 16.55 -16.43
N VAL A 399 1.77 17.68 -16.02
CA VAL A 399 2.99 18.26 -16.57
C VAL A 399 4.08 18.21 -15.51
N PHE A 400 5.17 17.51 -15.81
CA PHE A 400 6.35 17.36 -14.97
C PHE A 400 7.50 18.22 -15.49
N PHE A 401 8.18 18.97 -14.62
CA PHE A 401 9.37 19.75 -14.95
C PHE A 401 10.63 19.16 -14.30
N LYS A 402 11.73 19.12 -15.06
CA LYS A 402 13.07 18.82 -14.54
C LYS A 402 14.14 19.53 -15.37
N GLY A 403 14.88 20.44 -14.75
CA GLY A 403 15.84 21.33 -15.39
C GLY A 403 15.20 22.14 -16.51
N LEU A 404 15.75 22.01 -17.71
CA LEU A 404 15.25 22.72 -18.91
C LEU A 404 14.26 21.91 -19.74
N LYS A 405 13.74 20.80 -19.19
CA LYS A 405 12.84 19.88 -19.87
C LYS A 405 11.52 19.72 -19.13
N TYR A 406 10.47 19.42 -19.89
CA TYR A 406 9.17 19.03 -19.36
C TYR A 406 8.62 17.80 -20.08
N TRP A 407 7.79 17.04 -19.37
CA TRP A 407 7.07 15.87 -19.84
C TRP A 407 5.57 16.10 -19.64
N VAL A 408 4.74 15.58 -20.54
CA VAL A 408 3.28 15.59 -20.38
C VAL A 408 2.78 14.16 -20.29
N PHE A 409 1.96 13.90 -19.29
CA PHE A 409 1.39 12.60 -18.98
C PHE A 409 -0.10 12.58 -19.25
N LYS A 410 -0.55 11.49 -19.87
CA LYS A 410 -1.95 11.11 -19.90
C LYS A 410 -2.09 9.86 -19.05
N ASP A 411 -2.94 9.94 -18.03
CA ASP A 411 -2.97 8.95 -16.97
C ASP A 411 -1.54 8.79 -16.39
N ASN A 412 -1.06 7.57 -16.28
CA ASN A 412 0.24 7.25 -15.69
C ASN A 412 1.36 7.09 -16.74
N ASN A 413 1.11 7.39 -18.02
CA ASN A 413 2.07 7.19 -19.11
C ASN A 413 2.43 8.52 -19.77
N VAL A 414 3.70 8.68 -20.14
CA VAL A 414 4.16 9.84 -20.92
C VAL A 414 3.53 9.82 -22.31
N GLU A 415 3.12 10.99 -22.81
CA GLU A 415 2.67 11.18 -24.18
C GLU A 415 3.85 11.11 -25.18
N GLU A 416 3.57 10.78 -26.43
CA GLU A 416 4.59 10.75 -27.49
C GLU A 416 5.17 12.16 -27.76
N GLY A 417 6.47 12.21 -28.08
CA GLY A 417 7.17 13.46 -28.41
C GLY A 417 7.73 14.23 -27.21
N TYR A 418 7.69 13.67 -26.00
CA TYR A 418 8.31 14.22 -24.79
C TYR A 418 9.58 13.44 -24.38
N PRO A 419 10.56 14.06 -23.68
CA PRO A 419 10.54 15.44 -23.16
C PRO A 419 10.71 16.54 -24.21
N ARG A 420 10.17 17.71 -23.89
CA ARG A 420 10.27 18.96 -24.66
C ARG A 420 10.95 20.07 -23.85
N PRO A 421 11.52 21.11 -24.48
CA PRO A 421 12.20 22.19 -23.76
C PRO A 421 11.23 23.19 -23.13
N ILE A 422 11.53 23.67 -21.91
CA ILE A 422 10.66 24.64 -21.20
C ILE A 422 10.51 26.00 -21.91
N SER A 423 11.36 26.29 -22.90
CA SER A 423 11.22 27.43 -23.81
C SER A 423 9.89 27.43 -24.57
N ASP A 424 9.24 26.28 -24.73
CA ASP A 424 7.90 26.16 -25.32
C ASP A 424 6.83 26.95 -24.54
N PHE A 425 7.02 27.15 -23.23
CA PHE A 425 6.15 28.00 -22.40
C PHE A 425 6.56 29.48 -22.42
N GLY A 426 7.77 29.82 -22.88
CA GLY A 426 8.38 31.15 -22.70
C GLY A 426 9.01 31.36 -21.31
N LEU A 427 9.43 30.28 -20.65
CA LEU A 427 10.06 30.29 -19.32
C LEU A 427 11.58 30.57 -19.38
N PRO A 428 12.20 31.05 -18.28
CA PRO A 428 13.63 31.32 -18.22
C PRO A 428 14.48 30.03 -18.33
N LEU A 429 15.73 30.17 -18.79
CA LEU A 429 16.69 29.08 -18.92
C LEU A 429 17.33 28.64 -17.59
N GLU A 430 16.68 28.94 -16.46
CA GLU A 430 17.09 28.56 -15.10
C GLU A 430 16.14 27.51 -14.48
N GLY A 431 15.15 27.03 -15.24
CA GLY A 431 14.11 26.12 -14.77
C GLY A 431 12.93 26.84 -14.12
N VAL A 432 12.23 26.11 -13.26
CA VAL A 432 11.08 26.55 -12.45
C VAL A 432 11.26 25.98 -11.06
N ASP A 433 10.92 26.75 -10.03
CA ASP A 433 10.92 26.30 -8.63
C ASP A 433 9.52 25.85 -8.17
N ALA A 434 8.44 26.48 -8.67
CA ALA A 434 7.07 26.05 -8.35
C ALA A 434 6.12 26.18 -9.55
N ALA A 435 5.14 25.28 -9.67
CA ALA A 435 4.13 25.33 -10.74
C ALA A 435 2.73 24.93 -10.24
N PHE A 436 1.77 25.86 -10.29
CA PHE A 436 0.39 25.54 -9.90
C PHE A 436 -0.65 26.33 -10.70
N VAL A 437 -1.89 25.82 -10.73
CA VAL A 437 -3.02 26.49 -11.37
C VAL A 437 -3.85 27.21 -10.31
N TRP A 438 -4.10 28.50 -10.50
CA TRP A 438 -4.85 29.29 -9.52
C TRP A 438 -6.34 29.29 -9.83
N LEU A 439 -7.16 28.75 -8.93
CA LEU A 439 -8.60 28.57 -9.12
C LEU A 439 -9.39 29.87 -9.37
N HIS A 440 -8.88 31.02 -8.94
CA HIS A 440 -9.55 32.31 -9.13
C HIS A 440 -9.65 32.73 -10.61
N ASN A 441 -8.68 32.35 -11.46
CA ASN A 441 -8.65 32.75 -12.87
C ASN A 441 -8.27 31.63 -13.85
N ASP A 442 -8.10 30.40 -13.35
CA ASP A 442 -7.70 29.18 -14.05
C ASP A 442 -6.46 29.38 -14.97
N LYS A 443 -5.52 30.21 -14.51
CA LYS A 443 -4.19 30.36 -15.12
C LYS A 443 -3.15 29.58 -14.34
N THR A 444 -2.15 29.10 -15.06
CA THR A 444 -0.97 28.46 -14.46
C THR A 444 0.03 29.53 -14.06
N TYR A 445 0.56 29.42 -12.86
CA TYR A 445 1.57 30.30 -12.29
C TYR A 445 2.85 29.50 -12.11
N PHE A 446 3.95 30.00 -12.68
CA PHE A 446 5.29 29.43 -12.52
C PHE A 446 6.14 30.40 -11.69
N PHE A 447 6.91 29.90 -10.72
CA PHE A 447 7.80 30.72 -9.89
C PHE A 447 9.25 30.36 -10.16
N LYS A 448 10.14 31.36 -10.13
CA LYS A 448 11.60 31.18 -10.13
C LYS A 448 12.24 32.31 -9.31
N GLY A 449 12.92 31.96 -8.22
CA GLY A 449 13.55 32.91 -7.31
C GLY A 449 12.54 33.87 -6.67
N ASN A 450 12.69 35.17 -6.96
CA ASN A 450 11.77 36.24 -6.51
C ASN A 450 10.83 36.70 -7.64
N HIS A 451 10.67 35.91 -8.69
CA HIS A 451 9.82 36.23 -9.83
C HIS A 451 8.77 35.15 -10.06
N TYR A 452 7.64 35.56 -10.61
CA TYR A 452 6.62 34.64 -11.09
C TYR A 452 6.10 35.04 -12.47
N TRP A 453 5.62 34.05 -13.20
CA TRP A 453 5.07 34.11 -14.54
C TRP A 453 3.63 33.62 -14.51
N ARG A 454 2.78 34.12 -15.40
CA ARG A 454 1.40 33.65 -15.56
C ARG A 454 1.15 33.21 -16.99
N TYR A 455 0.75 31.96 -17.14
CA TYR A 455 0.58 31.28 -18.40
C TYR A 455 -0.88 30.90 -18.63
N ASP A 456 -1.32 31.05 -19.88
CA ASP A 456 -2.65 30.66 -20.33
C ASP A 456 -2.54 29.31 -21.05
N ASP A 457 -2.97 28.23 -20.39
CA ASP A 457 -2.96 26.87 -20.97
C ASP A 457 -3.96 26.70 -22.14
N HIS A 458 -5.01 27.51 -22.22
CA HIS A 458 -5.97 27.47 -23.33
C HIS A 458 -5.39 28.16 -24.57
N LEU A 459 -4.79 29.34 -24.40
CA LEU A 459 -4.12 30.07 -25.49
C LEU A 459 -2.68 29.59 -25.76
N ARG A 460 -2.15 28.72 -24.89
CA ARG A 460 -0.79 28.18 -24.88
C ARG A 460 0.29 29.26 -25.04
N ARG A 461 0.22 30.28 -24.19
CA ARG A 461 1.15 31.42 -24.19
C ARG A 461 1.30 32.07 -22.82
N MET A 462 2.43 32.71 -22.62
CA MET A 462 2.64 33.61 -21.48
C MET A 462 1.80 34.88 -21.62
N ASP A 463 1.27 35.37 -20.50
CA ASP A 463 0.58 36.66 -20.44
C ASP A 463 1.56 37.84 -20.58
N LEU A 464 1.06 38.95 -21.11
CA LEU A 464 1.84 40.18 -21.24
C LEU A 464 2.09 40.83 -19.86
N GLY A 465 3.28 41.38 -19.67
CA GLY A 465 3.68 42.03 -18.42
C GLY A 465 4.15 41.05 -17.33
N TYR A 466 4.66 39.89 -17.73
CA TYR A 466 5.36 38.93 -16.88
C TYR A 466 6.83 38.75 -17.35
N PRO A 467 7.78 38.41 -16.45
CA PRO A 467 7.61 38.12 -15.03
C PRO A 467 7.18 39.33 -14.17
N LYS A 468 6.66 39.03 -12.99
CA LYS A 468 6.38 39.99 -11.91
C LYS A 468 7.11 39.56 -10.64
N ASP A 469 7.35 40.52 -9.75
CA ASP A 469 7.97 40.29 -8.45
C ASP A 469 7.04 39.47 -7.54
N SER A 470 7.57 38.42 -6.89
CA SER A 470 6.81 37.52 -6.02
C SER A 470 6.36 38.19 -4.71
N THR A 471 6.94 39.33 -4.31
CA THR A 471 6.50 40.12 -3.14
C THR A 471 5.07 40.65 -3.24
N LEU A 472 4.45 40.62 -4.43
CA LEU A 472 3.02 40.85 -4.60
C LEU A 472 2.16 39.81 -3.86
N TRP A 473 2.70 38.61 -3.61
CA TRP A 473 2.10 37.60 -2.74
C TRP A 473 2.53 37.86 -1.28
N LYS A 474 1.71 38.63 -0.57
CA LYS A 474 2.04 39.12 0.78
C LYS A 474 2.11 37.97 1.79
N GLY A 475 3.20 37.94 2.54
CA GLY A 475 3.43 36.98 3.62
C GLY A 475 4.01 35.64 3.18
N LEU A 476 4.22 35.39 1.87
CA LEU A 476 4.99 34.24 1.40
C LEU A 476 6.49 34.44 1.63
N PRO A 477 7.26 33.37 1.88
CA PRO A 477 8.71 33.43 1.90
C PRO A 477 9.26 33.66 0.48
N PRO A 478 10.41 34.34 0.33
CA PRO A 478 11.15 34.36 -0.94
C PRO A 478 11.69 32.96 -1.24
N GLN A 479 11.83 32.58 -2.51
CA GLN A 479 12.33 31.26 -2.94
C GLN A 479 11.56 30.10 -2.28
N MET A 480 10.35 29.81 -2.78
CA MET A 480 9.51 28.69 -2.35
C MET A 480 9.92 27.39 -3.06
N ASP A 481 9.62 26.23 -2.45
CA ASP A 481 10.01 24.91 -2.96
C ASP A 481 8.96 24.31 -3.91
N ASP A 482 7.65 24.56 -3.68
CA ASP A 482 6.58 24.36 -4.68
C ASP A 482 5.26 25.03 -4.21
N ALA A 483 4.19 24.91 -4.99
CA ALA A 483 2.83 25.29 -4.64
C ALA A 483 1.78 24.34 -5.24
N MET A 484 0.62 24.17 -4.59
CA MET A 484 -0.55 23.52 -5.19
C MET A 484 -1.87 24.22 -4.84
N ARG A 485 -2.87 24.06 -5.71
CA ARG A 485 -4.29 24.26 -5.32
C ARG A 485 -4.80 23.04 -4.55
N TRP A 486 -5.77 23.24 -3.66
CA TRP A 486 -6.45 22.14 -2.97
C TRP A 486 -7.97 22.19 -3.15
N SER A 487 -8.66 21.10 -2.76
CA SER A 487 -10.10 20.91 -2.89
C SER A 487 -10.96 21.87 -2.06
N ASP A 488 -10.36 22.61 -1.12
CA ASP A 488 -11.03 23.66 -0.32
C ASP A 488 -11.03 25.04 -1.02
N GLY A 489 -10.54 25.11 -2.26
CA GLY A 489 -10.42 26.35 -3.03
C GLY A 489 -9.17 27.18 -2.73
N SER A 490 -8.40 26.82 -1.69
CA SER A 490 -7.21 27.58 -1.28
C SER A 490 -5.98 27.17 -2.07
N SER A 491 -5.00 28.08 -2.13
CA SER A 491 -3.66 27.80 -2.65
C SER A 491 -2.69 27.59 -1.49
N TYR A 492 -1.86 26.55 -1.59
CA TYR A 492 -0.91 26.14 -0.57
C TYR A 492 0.49 26.25 -1.14
N PHE A 493 1.39 26.91 -0.42
CA PHE A 493 2.78 27.17 -0.82
C PHE A 493 3.72 26.50 0.17
N PHE A 494 4.80 25.89 -0.30
CA PHE A 494 5.66 25.03 0.50
C PHE A 494 7.09 25.57 0.54
N LYS A 495 7.74 25.45 1.71
CA LYS A 495 9.17 25.71 1.85
C LYS A 495 9.75 24.94 3.04
N GLY A 496 10.79 24.16 2.81
CA GLY A 496 11.42 23.30 3.80
C GLY A 496 10.41 22.31 4.40
N LYS A 497 10.17 22.43 5.71
CA LYS A 497 9.21 21.59 6.45
C LYS A 497 7.86 22.29 6.68
N GLU A 498 7.71 23.49 6.14
CA GLU A 498 6.62 24.42 6.42
C GLU A 498 5.78 24.70 5.17
N TYR A 499 4.53 25.09 5.39
CA TYR A 499 3.63 25.54 4.34
C TYR A 499 2.79 26.75 4.77
N TRP A 500 2.34 27.52 3.78
CA TRP A 500 1.49 28.70 3.89
C TRP A 500 0.20 28.48 3.12
N ARG A 501 -0.92 29.08 3.57
CA ARG A 501 -2.21 29.02 2.88
C ARG A 501 -2.65 30.42 2.45
N VAL A 502 -3.08 30.54 1.19
CA VAL A 502 -3.68 31.74 0.59
C VAL A 502 -5.12 31.37 0.21
N PRO A 503 -6.13 31.83 0.96
CA PRO A 503 -7.52 31.36 0.81
C PRO A 503 -8.33 32.18 -0.21
N SER A 504 -7.91 33.40 -0.53
CA SER A 504 -8.64 34.33 -1.41
C SER A 504 -7.81 34.79 -2.61
N SER A 505 -8.43 35.60 -3.47
CA SER A 505 -7.79 36.22 -4.63
C SER A 505 -6.92 37.44 -4.31
N ASP A 506 -6.84 37.84 -3.04
CA ASP A 506 -6.11 39.03 -2.58
C ASP A 506 -4.59 38.84 -2.50
N MET A 507 -4.10 37.63 -2.85
CA MET A 507 -2.68 37.24 -2.82
C MET A 507 -2.04 37.42 -1.43
N GLU A 508 -2.79 37.17 -0.35
CA GLU A 508 -2.35 37.39 1.02
C GLU A 508 -2.47 36.09 1.84
N VAL A 509 -1.41 35.79 2.62
CA VAL A 509 -1.35 34.62 3.50
C VAL A 509 -2.33 34.74 4.66
N GLU A 510 -3.02 33.64 4.97
CA GLU A 510 -3.93 33.54 6.12
C GLU A 510 -3.17 33.66 7.45
N ALA A 511 -3.77 34.31 8.44
CA ALA A 511 -3.19 34.40 9.78
C ALA A 511 -3.06 33.01 10.44
N GLY A 512 -1.92 32.77 11.11
CA GLY A 512 -1.63 31.47 11.74
C GLY A 512 -0.77 30.51 10.90
N TYR A 513 -0.17 31.00 9.81
CA TYR A 513 0.86 30.31 9.02
C TYR A 513 2.24 30.98 9.20
N PRO A 514 3.37 30.26 9.01
CA PRO A 514 3.48 28.88 8.54
C PRO A 514 2.94 27.79 9.48
N ARG A 515 2.67 26.62 8.91
CA ARG A 515 2.34 25.37 9.63
C ARG A 515 3.20 24.22 9.11
N LEU A 516 3.36 23.16 9.91
CA LEU A 516 4.24 22.03 9.59
C LEU A 516 3.58 21.02 8.64
N ILE A 517 4.24 20.74 7.51
CA ILE A 517 3.78 19.76 6.51
C ILE A 517 3.60 18.37 7.15
N ALA A 518 4.62 17.94 7.91
CA ALA A 518 4.65 16.65 8.59
C ALA A 518 3.40 16.42 9.48
N LYS A 519 2.96 17.46 10.19
CA LYS A 519 1.84 17.39 11.13
C LYS A 519 0.48 17.40 10.43
N ASP A 520 0.27 18.36 9.53
CA ASP A 520 -1.07 18.69 9.03
C ASP A 520 -1.42 18.04 7.67
N TRP A 521 -0.42 17.54 6.95
CA TRP A 521 -0.60 16.77 5.72
C TRP A 521 -0.19 15.31 5.90
N LEU A 522 0.98 15.05 6.47
CA LEU A 522 1.61 13.73 6.41
C LEU A 522 1.38 12.84 7.63
N LEU A 523 0.48 13.21 8.56
CA LEU A 523 0.08 12.41 9.72
C LEU A 523 1.26 11.97 10.62
N CYS A 524 2.14 12.91 10.97
CA CYS A 524 3.18 12.71 11.97
C CYS A 524 2.73 13.27 13.33
N THR A 525 2.64 12.41 14.34
CA THR A 525 2.47 12.82 15.75
C THR A 525 3.78 13.38 16.31
N GLN A 526 3.70 14.22 17.34
CA GLN A 526 4.89 14.75 18.02
C GLN A 526 5.59 13.63 18.81
N MET A 527 6.55 12.95 18.18
CA MET A 527 7.58 12.22 18.91
C MET A 527 8.75 13.17 19.18
N GLN A 528 8.92 13.47 20.47
CA GLN A 528 10.10 13.98 21.17
C GLN A 528 10.98 15.02 20.45
N SER A 529 11.03 16.21 21.05
CA SER A 529 12.00 17.25 20.73
C SER A 529 13.44 16.77 20.90
N ASP A 530 14.20 16.71 19.81
CA ASP A 530 15.66 16.82 19.88
C ASP A 530 16.01 18.16 20.56
N SER A 531 16.65 18.09 21.72
CA SER A 531 17.43 19.21 22.26
C SER A 531 18.85 19.11 21.73
N PRO A 532 19.51 20.24 21.40
CA PRO A 532 20.68 20.24 20.54
C PRO A 532 21.93 19.66 21.22
N ASP A 533 22.81 19.12 20.38
CA ASP A 533 24.15 18.66 20.75
C ASP A 533 24.89 19.69 21.62
N THR A 534 25.46 19.21 22.73
CA THR A 534 26.44 19.96 23.51
C THR A 534 27.77 19.21 23.46
N GLU A 535 28.82 19.89 22.97
CA GLU A 535 30.16 19.31 22.81
C GLU A 535 30.74 18.73 24.11
N PRO A 536 31.54 17.66 24.04
CA PRO A 536 32.21 17.11 25.22
C PRO A 536 33.43 17.97 25.59
N LYS A 537 33.30 18.79 26.65
CA LYS A 537 34.47 19.34 27.37
C LYS A 537 34.83 18.48 28.57
N SER A 538 36.07 18.03 28.57
CA SER A 538 36.72 17.30 29.64
C SER A 538 36.97 18.17 30.88
N THR A 539 36.58 17.69 32.07
CA THR A 539 37.35 17.86 33.32
C THR A 539 36.86 16.91 34.41
N GLU A 540 37.74 15.97 34.77
CA GLU A 540 38.14 15.63 36.14
C GLU A 540 37.21 15.80 37.38
N THR A 541 37.07 14.66 38.09
CA THR A 541 37.38 14.51 39.53
C THR A 541 36.26 14.43 40.59
N ARG A 542 36.29 13.27 41.27
CA ARG A 542 35.96 12.93 42.68
C ARG A 542 34.60 12.34 43.10
N VAL A 543 34.78 11.28 43.89
CA VAL A 543 33.84 10.40 44.59
C VAL A 543 33.45 10.96 45.97
N ASN A 544 32.19 10.75 46.38
CA ASN A 544 31.74 10.33 47.74
C ASN A 544 30.22 10.06 47.67
N VAL A 545 29.67 8.85 47.86
CA VAL A 545 29.64 7.94 49.03
C VAL A 545 28.70 8.39 50.16
N HIS A 546 27.55 7.70 50.26
CA HIS A 546 26.87 7.23 51.48
C HIS A 546 25.92 6.08 51.07
N HIS A 547 26.22 4.82 51.42
CA HIS A 547 25.84 4.10 52.66
C HIS A 547 24.36 3.61 52.72
N HIS A 548 24.16 2.36 52.29
CA HIS A 548 23.63 1.17 53.03
C HIS A 548 22.61 1.32 54.19
N PRO A 549 21.83 0.25 54.53
CA PRO A 549 22.03 -1.20 54.23
C PRO A 549 20.73 -1.90 53.69
N ASP A 550 20.46 -3.22 53.67
CA ASP A 550 21.19 -4.46 54.03
C ASP A 550 20.63 -5.76 53.35
N HIS A 551 21.30 -6.91 53.57
CA HIS A 551 20.83 -8.32 53.71
C HIS A 551 19.94 -9.03 52.63
N ALA A 552 20.15 -10.31 52.25
CA ALA A 552 21.20 -11.28 52.61
C ALA A 552 21.43 -12.43 51.58
N GLU A 553 22.70 -12.82 51.48
CA GLU A 553 23.32 -14.15 51.27
C GLU A 553 22.62 -15.32 50.53
N ASN A 554 23.33 -15.87 49.53
CA ASN A 554 24.06 -17.15 49.69
C ASN A 554 25.09 -17.33 48.56
N GLY A 555 26.27 -17.85 48.87
CA GLY A 555 27.39 -17.91 47.90
C GLY A 555 28.11 -19.25 47.85
N TYR A 556 29.02 -19.37 46.88
CA TYR A 556 30.17 -20.27 46.91
C TYR A 556 31.28 -19.68 46.03
N GLU A 557 32.50 -19.67 46.56
CA GLU A 557 33.67 -19.04 45.96
C GLU A 557 34.82 -20.07 45.96
N VAL A 558 35.54 -20.19 44.83
CA VAL A 558 36.87 -20.79 44.80
C VAL A 558 37.73 -20.00 43.83
N CYS A 559 38.70 -19.24 44.36
CA CYS A 559 39.74 -18.58 43.59
C CYS A 559 40.91 -19.52 43.26
N SER A 560 41.63 -19.22 42.19
CA SER A 560 43.08 -19.44 42.11
C SER A 560 43.72 -18.45 41.12
N CYS A 561 44.87 -17.89 41.51
CA CYS A 561 45.54 -16.77 40.85
C CYS A 561 46.90 -17.20 40.26
N THR A 562 47.66 -16.22 39.74
CA THR A 562 49.11 -16.25 39.38
C THR A 562 49.47 -16.98 38.07
N SER A 563 50.44 -16.50 37.26
CA SER A 563 51.18 -15.22 37.29
C SER A 563 51.85 -14.89 35.94
N ASP A 564 52.06 -13.59 35.71
CA ASP A 564 53.21 -12.89 35.09
C ASP A 564 54.21 -13.68 34.20
N THR A 565 54.64 -13.18 33.03
CA THR A 565 55.64 -12.08 32.96
C THR A 565 55.96 -11.62 31.52
N ALA A 566 56.45 -10.37 31.42
CA ALA A 566 57.46 -9.86 30.46
C ALA A 566 57.17 -9.71 28.95
N SER A 567 56.80 -8.49 28.54
CA SER A 567 57.43 -7.80 27.40
C SER A 567 58.88 -7.36 27.78
N PRO A 568 59.77 -6.95 26.84
CA PRO A 568 59.79 -5.52 26.46
C PRO A 568 60.41 -5.14 25.08
N LEU A 569 60.14 -3.89 24.65
CA LEU A 569 60.92 -3.05 23.69
C LEU A 569 61.04 -3.53 22.21
N GLY A 570 61.04 -2.66 21.20
CA GLY A 570 60.87 -1.19 21.17
C GLY A 570 61.30 -0.57 19.82
N ALA A 571 61.02 0.73 19.65
CA ALA A 571 61.53 1.64 18.60
C ALA A 571 61.02 1.52 17.13
N ARG A 572 60.14 2.47 16.78
CA ARG A 572 60.04 3.13 15.46
C ARG A 572 61.37 3.87 15.13
N PRO A 573 61.72 4.13 13.84
CA PRO A 573 61.18 5.30 13.13
C PRO A 573 61.01 5.20 11.59
N SER A 574 60.14 6.07 11.06
CA SER A 574 60.09 6.58 9.68
C SER A 574 61.09 7.78 9.54
N PRO A 575 61.46 8.35 8.35
CA PRO A 575 60.60 8.67 7.20
C PRO A 575 61.24 8.71 5.77
N SER A 576 60.49 9.27 4.81
CA SER A 576 60.95 10.08 3.64
C SER A 576 61.10 9.46 2.23
N THR A 577 60.09 9.75 1.37
CA THR A 577 60.18 10.33 0.00
C THR A 577 61.21 9.85 -1.05
N LEU A 578 60.76 9.47 -2.27
CA LEU A 578 60.75 10.31 -3.51
C LEU A 578 60.32 9.54 -4.81
N TRP A 579 59.32 10.10 -5.53
CA TRP A 579 59.26 10.33 -7.00
C TRP A 579 59.05 9.23 -8.09
N LEU A 580 58.40 9.70 -9.19
CA LEU A 580 58.37 9.26 -10.61
C LEU A 580 57.34 8.22 -11.13
N LEU A 581 56.18 8.75 -11.54
CA LEU A 581 55.47 8.68 -12.85
C LEU A 581 55.36 7.38 -13.72
N PRO A 582 54.29 7.26 -14.56
CA PRO A 582 53.87 6.01 -15.22
C PRO A 582 54.20 5.95 -16.73
N PRO A 583 53.85 4.85 -17.43
CA PRO A 583 53.66 4.82 -18.88
C PRO A 583 52.18 4.81 -19.30
N LEU A 584 51.81 5.75 -20.17
CA LEU A 584 50.66 5.64 -21.07
C LEU A 584 50.96 4.64 -22.20
N TRP A 585 49.95 3.95 -22.73
CA TRP A 585 49.95 3.48 -24.12
C TRP A 585 48.63 3.84 -24.80
N THR A 586 48.72 4.27 -26.06
CA THR A 586 47.69 5.03 -26.78
C THR A 586 47.23 4.35 -28.07
N LEU A 587 45.96 4.58 -28.44
CA LEU A 587 45.36 4.68 -29.78
C LEU A 587 46.02 4.01 -31.02
N SER A 588 45.20 3.27 -31.78
CA SER A 588 44.77 3.62 -33.17
C SER A 588 43.75 2.56 -33.65
N LEU A 589 42.53 2.81 -34.19
CA LEU A 589 41.97 3.79 -35.13
C LEU A 589 42.11 3.39 -36.62
N ALA A 590 41.11 2.68 -37.16
CA ALA A 590 40.60 2.68 -38.56
C ALA A 590 39.34 1.77 -38.61
N LEU A 591 38.12 2.12 -39.05
CA LEU A 591 37.55 2.76 -40.26
C LEU A 591 37.09 1.76 -41.36
N ARG A 592 35.76 1.73 -41.58
CA ARG A 592 34.97 1.39 -42.80
C ARG A 592 34.66 -0.05 -43.26
N SER A 593 33.37 -0.18 -43.62
CA SER A 593 32.76 -0.83 -44.80
C SER A 593 32.21 -2.26 -44.75
N GLU A 594 30.86 -2.29 -44.80
CA GLU A 594 29.99 -3.03 -45.73
C GLU A 594 29.69 -4.54 -45.59
N LEU A 595 28.41 -4.84 -45.92
CA LEU A 595 27.84 -6.10 -46.43
C LEU A 595 27.85 -7.35 -45.54
N LEU A 596 26.75 -7.55 -44.79
CA LEU A 596 25.63 -8.40 -45.22
C LEU A 596 24.37 -8.20 -44.36
#